data_AF-A0A9J6GM66-F1
#
_entry.id   AF-A0A9J6GM66-F1
#
_cell.length_a   1.000
_cell.length_b   1.000
_cell.length_c   1.000
_cell.angle_alpha   90.00
_cell.angle_beta   90.00
_cell.angle_gamma   90.00
#
_symmetry.space_group_name_H-M   'P 1'
#
loop_
_entity.id
_entity.type
_entity.pdbx_description
1 polymer ?
#
loop_
_entity_poly.entity_id
_entity_poly.type
_entity_poly.pdbx_seq_one_letter_code
_entity_poly.pdbx_strand_id
1 'polypeptide(L)'
;MKSEDVKLSGGKPSSAVVADIQAINALGADEFTRLLDVTCRLSTGASSNSSGDASGRCGETLFALLSEASRRGMDAPQLCQALESLGLDATRASPVAERWLASRTSARTQVRPWQLRDVEWRFGVTVASSANEPRGSFVQMRLALAGGQDVHVEMNLAQFYSLCNEMEQAKLTLEALR
;
A
#
# COMPACT_ATOMS: atom_id res chain seq x y z
N MET A 1 -7.81 10.72 32.93
CA MET A 1 -7.52 10.07 31.64
C MET A 1 -6.38 10.86 31.00
N LYS A 2 -5.18 10.28 30.94
CA LYS A 2 -3.98 10.96 30.44
C LYS A 2 -4.05 10.96 28.91
N SER A 3 -4.09 12.15 28.31
CA SER A 3 -3.85 12.32 26.88
C SER A 3 -2.40 11.90 26.61
N GLU A 4 -2.23 10.74 25.97
CA GLU A 4 -0.93 10.34 25.45
C GLU A 4 -0.61 11.26 24.26
N ASP A 5 0.42 12.09 24.41
CA ASP A 5 0.99 12.88 23.33
C ASP A 5 1.42 11.95 22.20
N VAL A 6 0.63 11.90 21.13
CA VAL A 6 0.97 11.17 19.90
C VAL A 6 2.10 11.93 19.19
N LYS A 7 3.33 11.72 19.64
CA LYS A 7 4.53 12.30 19.02
C LYS A 7 4.88 11.51 17.76
N LEU A 8 4.69 12.10 16.58
CA LEU A 8 5.13 11.52 15.29
C LEU A 8 6.63 11.15 15.27
N SER A 9 7.43 11.77 16.14
CA SER A 9 8.83 11.46 16.37
C SER A 9 9.05 11.13 17.85
N GLY A 10 9.62 9.97 18.17
CA GLY A 10 10.07 9.61 19.54
C GLY A 10 11.22 10.49 20.07
N GLY A 11 11.40 11.70 19.55
CA GLY A 11 12.43 12.68 19.88
C GLY A 11 12.14 14.04 19.25
N LYS A 12 12.98 15.05 19.50
CA LYS A 12 12.90 16.35 18.80
C LYS A 12 12.92 16.11 17.28
N PRO A 13 12.08 16.79 16.48
CA PRO A 13 12.18 16.72 15.02
C PRO A 13 13.58 17.15 14.59
N SER A 14 14.16 16.45 13.62
CA SER A 14 15.49 16.80 13.12
C SER A 14 15.47 18.23 12.55
N SER A 15 16.59 18.95 12.67
CA SER A 15 16.71 20.33 12.17
C SER A 15 16.28 20.47 10.70
N ALA A 16 16.51 19.42 9.90
CA ALA A 16 16.09 19.36 8.51
C ALA A 16 14.55 19.34 8.34
N VAL A 17 13.83 18.53 9.14
CA VAL A 17 12.36 18.46 9.08
C VAL A 17 11.73 19.79 9.47
N VAL A 18 12.29 20.49 10.47
CA VAL A 18 11.81 21.81 10.87
C VAL A 18 12.04 22.85 9.77
N ALA A 19 13.20 22.82 9.11
CA ALA A 19 13.49 23.71 7.98
C ALA A 19 12.56 23.45 6.78
N ASP A 20 12.27 22.18 6.48
CA ASP A 20 11.35 21.80 5.41
C ASP A 20 9.91 22.25 5.71
N ILE A 21 9.45 22.11 6.96
CA ILE A 21 8.11 22.57 7.38
C ILE A 21 8.00 24.10 7.31
N GLN A 22 9.05 24.82 7.69
CA GLN A 22 9.11 26.27 7.52
C GLN A 22 9.10 26.68 6.04
N ALA A 23 9.82 25.94 5.18
CA ALA A 23 9.76 26.14 3.74
C ALA A 23 8.35 25.88 3.18
N ILE A 24 7.64 24.87 3.68
CA ILE A 24 6.25 24.57 3.31
C ILE A 24 5.30 25.71 3.72
N ASN A 25 5.49 26.33 4.88
CA ASN A 25 4.70 27.49 5.29
C ASN A 25 4.95 28.71 4.40
N ALA A 26 6.16 28.86 3.87
CA ALA A 26 6.53 29.96 2.97
C ALA A 26 5.99 29.80 1.54
N LEU A 27 5.52 28.61 1.14
CA LEU A 27 4.97 28.35 -0.20
C LEU A 27 3.65 29.11 -0.45
N GLY A 28 3.40 29.51 -1.69
CA GLY A 28 2.09 30.02 -2.09
C GLY A 28 0.97 28.96 -1.95
N ALA A 29 -0.30 29.40 -1.90
CA ALA A 29 -1.44 28.48 -1.77
C ALA A 29 -1.54 27.47 -2.93
N ASP A 30 -1.28 27.93 -4.16
CA ASP A 30 -1.27 27.08 -5.36
C ASP A 30 -0.11 26.08 -5.35
N GLU A 31 1.08 26.50 -4.95
CA GLU A 31 2.27 25.64 -4.85
C GLU A 31 2.09 24.57 -3.78
N PHE A 32 1.51 24.94 -2.65
CA PHE A 32 1.17 24.03 -1.57
C PHE A 32 0.14 22.98 -2.03
N THR A 33 -0.90 23.39 -2.73
CA THR A 33 -1.92 22.47 -3.25
C THR A 33 -1.32 21.47 -4.24
N ARG A 34 -0.45 21.93 -5.14
CA ARG A 34 0.28 21.04 -6.06
C ARG A 34 1.18 20.05 -5.32
N LEU A 35 1.91 20.52 -4.30
CA LEU A 35 2.76 19.67 -3.47
C LEU A 35 1.96 18.58 -2.76
N LEU A 36 0.79 18.93 -2.20
CA LEU A 36 -0.11 17.97 -1.56
C LEU A 36 -0.67 16.95 -2.55
N ASP A 37 -1.06 17.37 -3.74
CA ASP A 37 -1.57 16.46 -4.77
C ASP A 37 -0.49 15.45 -5.21
N VAL A 38 0.75 15.90 -5.40
CA VAL A 38 1.88 15.02 -5.73
C VAL A 38 2.15 14.04 -4.58
N THR A 39 2.22 14.54 -3.35
CA THR A 39 2.48 13.72 -2.15
C THR A 39 1.40 12.66 -1.93
N CYS A 40 0.12 13.03 -2.09
CA CYS A 40 -0.99 12.11 -1.93
C CYS A 40 -1.00 11.04 -3.03
N ARG A 41 -0.66 11.39 -4.28
CA ARG A 41 -0.53 10.41 -5.38
C ARG A 41 0.59 9.40 -5.13
N LEU A 42 1.73 9.87 -4.62
CA LEU A 42 2.86 8.99 -4.27
C LEU A 42 2.48 7.99 -3.18
N SER A 43 1.66 8.39 -2.20
CA SER A 43 1.14 7.50 -1.16
C SER A 43 0.26 6.37 -1.72
N THR A 44 -0.37 6.59 -2.88
CA THR A 44 -1.20 5.61 -3.59
C THR A 44 -0.44 4.75 -4.61
N GLY A 45 0.90 4.77 -4.60
CA GLY A 45 1.73 3.89 -5.43
C GLY A 45 1.91 4.36 -6.88
N ALA A 46 1.55 5.60 -7.21
CA ALA A 46 1.92 6.18 -8.50
C ALA A 46 3.42 6.51 -8.48
N SER A 47 4.23 5.71 -9.17
CA SER A 47 5.65 6.00 -9.36
C SER A 47 5.82 7.37 -10.00
N SER A 48 6.48 8.30 -9.30
CA SER A 48 7.07 9.47 -9.94
C SER A 48 8.59 9.29 -9.98
N ASN A 49 9.17 9.38 -11.18
CA ASN A 49 10.59 9.64 -11.33
C ASN A 49 10.86 11.03 -10.74
N SER A 50 11.51 11.13 -9.58
CA SER A 50 11.84 12.42 -8.99
C SER A 50 13.07 13.03 -9.68
N SER A 51 12.84 14.13 -10.40
CA SER A 51 13.87 15.10 -10.75
C SER A 51 14.12 16.00 -9.54
N GLY A 52 15.40 16.23 -9.22
CA GLY A 52 15.85 16.85 -7.98
C GLY A 52 15.64 18.36 -7.91
N ASP A 53 14.42 18.78 -7.56
CA ASP A 53 14.11 20.16 -7.14
C ASP A 53 13.85 20.25 -5.63
N ALA A 54 14.05 21.44 -5.04
CA ALA A 54 13.81 21.71 -3.61
C ALA A 54 12.34 21.45 -3.18
N SER A 55 11.39 21.54 -4.11
CA SER A 55 10.00 21.12 -3.94
C SER A 55 9.90 19.60 -3.68
N GLY A 56 10.79 18.81 -4.29
CA GLY A 56 10.92 17.37 -4.06
C GLY A 56 11.32 17.04 -2.63
N ARG A 57 12.25 17.80 -2.03
CA ARG A 57 12.67 17.59 -0.63
C ARG A 57 11.55 17.83 0.38
N CYS A 58 10.79 18.91 0.21
CA CYS A 58 9.61 19.18 1.06
C CYS A 58 8.52 18.11 0.88
N GLY A 59 8.34 17.64 -0.37
CA GLY A 59 7.41 16.55 -0.70
C GLY A 59 7.81 15.21 -0.08
N GLU A 60 9.11 14.88 -0.07
CA GLU A 60 9.66 13.69 0.58
C GLU A 60 9.44 13.72 2.10
N THR A 61 9.68 14.87 2.73
CA THR A 61 9.44 15.05 4.18
C THR A 61 7.94 14.92 4.51
N LEU A 62 7.05 15.56 3.76
CA LEU A 62 5.60 15.39 3.93
C LEU A 62 5.16 13.94 3.67
N PHE A 63 5.68 13.30 2.63
CA PHE A 63 5.40 11.90 2.32
C PHE A 63 5.81 10.97 3.46
N ALA A 64 7.01 11.14 4.02
CA ALA A 64 7.49 10.35 5.14
C ALA A 64 6.60 10.53 6.39
N LEU A 65 6.19 11.76 6.69
CA LEU A 65 5.28 12.06 7.81
C LEU A 65 3.91 11.41 7.63
N LEU A 66 3.32 11.50 6.43
CA LEU A 66 2.03 10.88 6.10
C LEU A 66 2.10 9.35 6.08
N SER A 67 3.24 8.79 5.64
CA SER A 67 3.51 7.35 5.68
C SER A 67 3.60 6.85 7.11
N GLU A 68 4.28 7.60 7.98
CA GLU A 68 4.38 7.26 9.41
C GLU A 68 3.03 7.38 10.12
N ALA A 69 2.24 8.43 9.82
CA ALA A 69 0.88 8.56 10.30
C ALA A 69 0.00 7.36 9.86
N SER A 70 0.24 6.84 8.65
CA SER A 70 -0.48 5.67 8.13
C SER A 70 -0.09 4.39 8.86
N ARG A 71 1.21 4.20 9.13
CA ARG A 71 1.72 3.06 9.92
C ARG A 71 1.16 3.03 11.34
N ARG A 72 0.93 4.20 11.93
CA ARG A 72 0.36 4.35 13.27
C ARG A 72 -1.17 4.36 13.31
N GLY A 73 -1.83 4.35 12.15
CA GLY A 73 -3.28 4.34 12.07
C GLY A 73 -3.93 5.62 12.62
N MET A 74 -3.27 6.77 12.52
CA MET A 74 -3.76 8.03 13.08
C MET A 74 -5.03 8.53 12.36
N ASP A 75 -5.91 9.18 13.10
CA ASP A 75 -7.09 9.87 12.57
C ASP A 75 -6.77 11.32 12.17
N ALA A 76 -7.63 11.93 11.35
CA ALA A 76 -7.48 13.31 10.88
C ALA A 76 -7.19 14.34 12.01
N PRO A 77 -7.92 14.39 13.14
CA PRO A 77 -7.62 15.35 14.21
C PRO A 77 -6.27 15.09 14.89
N GLN A 78 -5.85 13.83 15.03
CA GLN A 78 -4.55 13.48 15.61
C GLN A 78 -3.41 13.88 14.68
N LEU A 79 -3.61 13.73 13.37
CA LEU A 79 -2.64 14.16 12.35
C LEU A 79 -2.51 15.68 12.31
N CYS A 80 -3.63 16.43 12.37
CA CYS A 80 -3.60 17.89 12.45
C CYS A 80 -2.77 18.37 13.65
N GLN A 81 -3.09 17.88 14.85
CA GLN A 81 -2.39 18.25 16.07
C GLN A 81 -0.89 17.93 15.99
N ALA A 82 -0.54 16.80 15.37
CA ALA A 82 0.85 16.40 15.23
C ALA A 82 1.61 17.26 14.20
N LEU A 83 0.97 17.66 13.09
CA LEU A 83 1.56 18.59 12.12
C LEU A 83 1.74 20.00 12.70
N GLU A 84 0.77 20.48 13.48
CA GLU A 84 0.87 21.74 14.20
C GLU A 84 1.99 21.72 15.23
N SER A 85 2.16 20.60 15.96
CA SER A 85 3.27 20.42 16.91
C SER A 85 4.66 20.46 16.25
N LEU A 86 4.72 20.18 14.94
CA LEU A 86 5.93 20.24 14.13
C LEU A 86 6.15 21.64 13.50
N GLY A 87 5.21 22.57 13.70
CA GLY A 87 5.32 23.96 13.24
C GLY A 87 4.65 24.23 11.89
N LEU A 88 3.80 23.33 11.39
CA LEU A 88 2.98 23.60 10.21
C LEU A 88 1.81 24.52 10.59
N ASP A 89 1.52 25.52 9.75
CA ASP A 89 0.42 26.44 10.01
C ASP A 89 -0.92 25.69 10.13
N ALA A 90 -1.76 26.07 11.10
CA ALA A 90 -3.07 25.44 11.33
C ALA A 90 -3.96 25.47 10.07
N THR A 91 -3.87 26.54 9.28
CA THR A 91 -4.58 26.71 8.00
C THR A 91 -4.17 25.69 6.94
N ARG A 92 -2.95 25.13 7.05
CA ARG A 92 -2.38 24.12 6.13
C ARG A 92 -2.50 22.71 6.69
N ALA A 93 -2.45 22.54 8.02
CA ALA A 93 -2.56 21.26 8.68
C ALA A 93 -3.91 20.55 8.44
N SER A 94 -5.02 21.30 8.53
CA SER A 94 -6.37 20.79 8.26
C SER A 94 -6.52 20.20 6.84
N PRO A 95 -6.21 20.94 5.75
CA PRO A 95 -6.34 20.40 4.39
C PRO A 95 -5.37 19.24 4.11
N VAL A 96 -4.19 19.19 4.74
CA VAL A 96 -3.29 18.02 4.65
C VAL A 96 -3.97 16.78 5.23
N ALA A 97 -4.54 16.89 6.42
CA ALA A 97 -5.14 15.75 7.11
C ALA A 97 -6.39 15.24 6.39
N GLU A 98 -7.27 16.14 5.93
CA GLU A 98 -8.46 15.76 5.15
C GLU A 98 -8.08 15.11 3.82
N ARG A 99 -7.15 15.71 3.06
CA ARG A 99 -6.73 15.18 1.76
C ARG A 99 -6.03 13.84 1.89
N TRP A 100 -5.25 13.65 2.95
CA TRP A 100 -4.62 12.37 3.27
C TRP A 100 -5.65 11.30 3.65
N LEU A 101 -6.67 11.63 4.44
CA LEU A 101 -7.73 10.68 4.78
C LEU A 101 -8.54 10.27 3.54
N ALA A 102 -8.83 11.23 2.66
CA ALA A 102 -9.48 10.98 1.37
C ALA A 102 -8.61 10.09 0.45
N SER A 103 -7.29 10.33 0.39
CA SER A 103 -6.37 9.51 -0.40
C SER A 103 -6.19 8.11 0.18
N ARG A 104 -6.18 7.94 1.51
CA ARG A 104 -6.18 6.61 2.18
C ARG A 104 -7.45 5.81 1.89
N THR A 105 -8.60 6.47 1.92
CA THR A 105 -9.88 5.82 1.60
C THR A 105 -9.89 5.37 0.13
N SER A 106 -9.33 6.20 -0.75
CA SER A 106 -9.16 5.86 -2.17
C SER A 106 -8.12 4.74 -2.39
N ALA A 107 -7.01 4.73 -1.66
CA ALA A 107 -5.97 3.70 -1.71
C ALA A 107 -6.43 2.34 -1.15
N ARG A 108 -7.29 2.33 -0.12
CA ARG A 108 -7.98 1.10 0.32
C ARG A 108 -8.93 0.56 -0.75
N THR A 109 -9.42 1.45 -1.62
CA THR A 109 -10.30 1.11 -2.73
C THR A 109 -9.52 0.84 -4.03
N GLN A 110 -8.21 1.09 -4.07
CA GLN A 110 -7.37 0.62 -5.17
C GLN A 110 -7.37 -0.89 -5.13
N VAL A 111 -8.03 -1.46 -6.14
CA VAL A 111 -8.01 -2.87 -6.47
C VAL A 111 -6.58 -3.36 -6.35
N ARG A 112 -6.27 -4.17 -5.33
CA ARG A 112 -4.94 -4.77 -5.26
C ARG A 112 -4.81 -5.61 -6.53
N PRO A 113 -3.85 -5.35 -7.42
CA PRO A 113 -3.82 -6.02 -8.73
C PRO A 113 -3.69 -7.55 -8.57
N TRP A 114 -3.10 -7.99 -7.46
CA TRP A 114 -2.96 -9.39 -7.03
C TRP A 114 -4.19 -9.98 -6.33
N GLN A 115 -5.29 -9.24 -6.24
CA GLN A 115 -6.52 -9.75 -5.64
C GLN A 115 -7.10 -10.82 -6.55
N LEU A 116 -7.14 -12.05 -6.05
CA LEU A 116 -7.78 -13.18 -6.72
C LEU A 116 -9.29 -12.94 -6.76
N ARG A 117 -9.85 -12.89 -7.97
CA ARG A 117 -11.28 -12.73 -8.24
C ARG A 117 -11.97 -14.06 -8.39
N ASP A 118 -11.33 -14.98 -9.09
CA ASP A 118 -11.90 -16.27 -9.43
C ASP A 118 -10.81 -17.33 -9.62
N VAL A 119 -11.20 -18.59 -9.44
CA VAL A 119 -10.35 -19.76 -9.66
C VAL A 119 -11.15 -20.80 -10.44
N GLU A 120 -10.63 -21.16 -11.61
CA GLU A 120 -11.14 -22.28 -12.38
C GLU A 120 -10.09 -23.39 -12.44
N TRP A 121 -10.52 -24.64 -12.39
CA TRP A 121 -9.65 -25.79 -12.61
C TRP A 121 -10.28 -26.82 -13.54
N ARG A 122 -9.43 -27.57 -14.24
CA ARG A 122 -9.80 -28.69 -15.10
C ARG A 122 -8.88 -29.87 -14.84
N PHE A 123 -9.46 -31.06 -14.75
CA PHE A 123 -8.72 -32.30 -14.63
C PHE A 123 -8.56 -32.93 -16.02
N GLY A 124 -7.31 -33.15 -16.41
CA GLY A 124 -6.96 -33.83 -17.65
C GLY A 124 -6.40 -35.22 -17.37
N VAL A 125 -6.70 -36.17 -18.25
CA VAL A 125 -6.08 -37.50 -18.26
C VAL A 125 -5.48 -37.69 -19.64
N THR A 126 -4.17 -37.88 -19.72
CA THR A 126 -3.52 -38.30 -20.97
C THR A 126 -3.52 -39.83 -21.06
N VAL A 127 -4.26 -40.34 -22.05
CA VAL A 127 -4.15 -41.75 -22.47
C VAL A 127 -3.02 -41.88 -23.48
N ALA A 128 -1.90 -42.44 -23.04
CA ALA A 128 -0.77 -42.77 -23.90
C ALA A 128 -1.18 -43.83 -24.94
N SER A 129 -0.98 -43.53 -26.23
CA SER A 129 -1.25 -44.48 -27.32
C SER A 129 -0.06 -45.40 -27.60
N SER A 130 1.10 -45.13 -26.98
CA SER A 130 2.32 -45.92 -27.09
C SER A 130 2.94 -46.19 -25.71
N ALA A 131 3.72 -47.27 -25.58
CA ALA A 131 4.30 -47.72 -24.30
C ALA A 131 5.30 -46.73 -23.67
N ASN A 132 5.69 -45.66 -24.37
CA ASN A 132 6.74 -44.73 -23.97
C ASN A 132 6.22 -43.28 -23.74
N GLU A 133 4.92 -43.05 -23.86
CA GLU A 133 4.30 -41.75 -23.54
C GLU A 133 3.88 -41.69 -22.06
N PRO A 134 4.07 -40.55 -21.37
CA PRO A 134 3.68 -40.42 -19.97
C PRO A 134 2.16 -40.50 -19.85
N ARG A 135 1.67 -41.64 -19.32
CA ARG A 135 0.32 -41.74 -18.76
C ARG A 135 0.27 -40.88 -17.52
N GLY A 136 -0.55 -39.84 -17.51
CA GLY A 136 -0.59 -38.91 -16.39
C GLY A 136 -1.93 -38.21 -16.25
N SER A 137 -2.40 -38.13 -15.02
CA SER A 137 -3.44 -37.18 -14.66
C SER A 137 -2.80 -35.85 -14.31
N PHE A 138 -3.34 -34.76 -14.84
CA PHE A 138 -2.86 -33.41 -14.61
C PHE A 138 -4.02 -32.47 -14.29
N VAL A 139 -3.70 -31.34 -13.68
CA VAL A 139 -4.64 -30.27 -13.32
C VAL A 139 -4.18 -29.00 -13.98
N GLN A 140 -5.07 -28.35 -14.72
CA GLN A 140 -4.88 -27.00 -15.25
C GLN A 140 -5.71 -26.03 -14.42
N MET A 141 -5.09 -25.01 -13.86
CA MET A 141 -5.73 -23.98 -13.05
C MET A 141 -5.59 -22.61 -13.71
N ARG A 142 -6.68 -21.82 -13.70
CA ARG A 142 -6.72 -20.42 -14.12
C ARG A 142 -7.08 -19.56 -12.92
N LEU A 143 -6.22 -18.61 -12.60
CA LEU A 143 -6.41 -17.64 -11.52
C LEU A 143 -6.76 -16.29 -12.15
N ALA A 144 -7.98 -15.81 -11.96
CA ALA A 144 -8.42 -14.52 -12.46
C ALA A 144 -8.03 -13.42 -11.48
N LEU A 145 -7.24 -12.45 -11.92
CA LEU A 145 -6.73 -11.37 -11.07
C LEU A 145 -7.47 -10.06 -11.32
N ALA A 146 -7.71 -9.29 -10.26
CA ALA A 146 -8.53 -8.09 -10.33
C ALA A 146 -7.91 -6.93 -11.13
N GLY A 147 -6.58 -6.89 -11.28
CA GLY A 147 -5.88 -5.77 -11.92
C GLY A 147 -4.87 -6.20 -12.99
N GLY A 148 -5.04 -7.36 -13.62
CA GLY A 148 -4.05 -7.83 -14.60
C GLY A 148 -4.46 -9.07 -15.38
N GLN A 149 -3.46 -9.70 -15.99
CA GLN A 149 -3.61 -10.93 -16.77
C GLN A 149 -3.86 -12.13 -15.87
N ASP A 150 -4.67 -13.06 -16.34
CA ASP A 150 -4.90 -14.33 -15.68
C ASP A 150 -3.60 -15.15 -15.64
N VAL A 151 -3.42 -15.86 -14.53
CA VAL A 151 -2.30 -16.80 -14.37
C VAL A 151 -2.79 -18.21 -14.66
N HIS A 152 -2.13 -18.88 -15.60
CA HIS A 152 -2.40 -20.27 -15.96
C HIS A 152 -1.28 -21.16 -15.43
N VAL A 153 -1.66 -22.21 -14.71
CA VAL A 153 -0.71 -23.17 -14.13
C VAL A 153 -1.16 -24.57 -14.48
N GLU A 154 -0.24 -25.39 -14.94
CA GLU A 154 -0.44 -26.83 -15.08
C GLU A 154 0.43 -27.57 -14.07
N MET A 155 -0.14 -28.58 -13.42
CA MET A 155 0.53 -29.36 -12.40
C MET A 155 0.06 -30.81 -12.41
N ASN A 156 0.90 -31.73 -11.92
CA ASN A 156 0.47 -33.10 -11.67
C ASN A 156 -0.37 -33.21 -10.38
N LEU A 157 -1.01 -34.35 -10.16
CA LEU A 157 -1.87 -34.55 -8.97
C LEU A 157 -1.12 -34.39 -7.64
N ALA A 158 0.12 -34.84 -7.53
CA ALA A 158 0.89 -34.73 -6.29
C ALA A 158 1.16 -33.26 -5.94
N GLN A 159 1.52 -32.45 -6.94
CA GLN A 159 1.69 -31.00 -6.80
C GLN A 159 0.38 -30.30 -6.41
N PHE A 160 -0.74 -30.71 -7.00
CA PHE A 160 -2.05 -30.16 -6.67
C PHE A 160 -2.43 -30.42 -5.20
N TYR A 161 -2.26 -31.65 -4.71
CA TYR A 161 -2.54 -31.96 -3.30
C TYR A 161 -1.60 -31.23 -2.34
N SER A 162 -0.32 -31.05 -2.70
CA SER A 162 0.61 -30.22 -1.93
C SER A 162 0.11 -28.78 -1.83
N LEU A 163 -0.33 -28.20 -2.96
CA LEU A 163 -0.88 -26.85 -2.99
C LEU A 163 -2.11 -26.71 -2.09
N CYS A 164 -3.06 -27.66 -2.14
CA CYS A 164 -4.24 -27.63 -1.27
C CYS A 164 -3.85 -27.65 0.21
N ASN A 165 -2.88 -28.50 0.59
CA ASN A 165 -2.40 -28.59 1.96
C ASN A 165 -1.73 -27.27 2.41
N GLU A 166 -0.89 -26.68 1.56
CA GLU A 166 -0.26 -25.39 1.87
C GLU A 166 -1.29 -24.26 2.04
N MET A 167 -2.34 -24.23 1.21
CA MET A 167 -3.44 -23.28 1.34
C MET A 167 -4.21 -23.44 2.65
N GLU A 168 -4.44 -24.67 3.10
CA GLU A 168 -5.08 -24.96 4.38
C GLU A 168 -4.23 -24.48 5.56
N GLN A 169 -2.92 -24.74 5.54
CA GLN A 169 -2.00 -24.23 6.57
C GLN A 169 -1.94 -22.70 6.60
N ALA A 170 -1.93 -22.05 5.43
CA ALA A 170 -1.97 -20.60 5.32
C ALA A 170 -3.27 -20.03 5.91
N LYS A 171 -4.42 -20.67 5.64
CA LYS A 171 -5.71 -20.30 6.22
C LYS A 171 -5.68 -20.35 7.75
N LEU A 172 -5.22 -21.47 8.33
CA LEU A 172 -5.14 -21.63 9.78
C LEU A 172 -4.23 -20.58 10.43
N THR A 173 -3.11 -20.27 9.79
CA THR A 173 -2.17 -19.23 10.27
C THR A 173 -2.84 -17.85 10.28
N LEU A 174 -3.61 -17.50 9.24
CA LEU A 174 -4.33 -16.24 9.18
C LEU A 174 -5.47 -16.16 10.20
N GLU A 175 -6.16 -17.28 10.47
CA GLU A 175 -7.19 -17.35 11.50
C GLU A 175 -6.59 -17.19 12.91
N ALA A 176 -5.39 -17.71 13.15
CA ALA A 176 -4.70 -17.54 14.44
C ALA A 176 -4.17 -16.12 14.68
N LEU A 177 -3.93 -15.35 13.61
CA LEU A 177 -3.48 -13.95 13.66
C LEU A 177 -4.64 -12.94 13.81
N ARG A 178 -5.89 -13.41 13.76
CA ARG A 178 -7.09 -12.60 13.82
C ARG A 178 -7.60 -12.46 15.25
#